data_AF-A0A9Q6LTF2-F1
#
_entry.id   AF-A0A9Q6LTF2-F1
#
_cell.length_a   1.000
_cell.length_b   1.000
_cell.length_c   1.000
_cell.angle_alpha   90.00
_cell.angle_beta   90.00
_cell.angle_gamma   90.00
#
_symmetry.space_group_name_H-M   'P 1'
#
loop_
_entity.id
_entity.type
_entity.pdbx_description
1 polymer ?
#
loop_
_entity_poly.entity_id
_entity_poly.type
_entity_poly.pdbx_seq_one_letter_code
_entity_poly.pdbx_strand_id
1 'polypeptide(L)'
;MFYAWLVKDLLPKLPAHSVIVMDNARFHKRSDMIEAIEEQGHTIEYLPSYSPDLNPIERKWAEAKAIRRKYHCSIEDLFLEHLHYVNL
;
A
#
# COMPACT_ATOMS: atom_id res chain seq x y z
N MET A 1 -10.71 10.64 -1.06
CA MET A 1 -10.70 9.21 -1.42
C MET A 1 -9.70 8.43 -0.58
N PHE A 2 -8.40 8.76 -0.61
CA PHE A 2 -7.38 8.04 0.19
C PHE A 2 -7.65 8.05 1.70
N TYR A 3 -7.98 9.20 2.29
CA TYR A 3 -8.32 9.29 3.72
C TYR A 3 -9.49 8.39 4.12
N ALA A 4 -10.56 8.36 3.32
CA ALA A 4 -11.70 7.50 3.59
C ALA A 4 -11.31 6.02 3.54
N TRP A 5 -10.46 5.62 2.59
CA TRP A 5 -9.93 4.26 2.53
C TRP A 5 -9.04 3.94 3.73
N LEU A 6 -8.12 4.84 4.11
CA LEU A 6 -7.27 4.68 5.28
C LEU A 6 -8.13 4.36 6.51
N VAL A 7 -9.07 5.25 6.85
CA VAL A 7 -9.83 5.17 8.09
C VAL A 7 -10.85 4.04 8.08
N LYS A 8 -11.53 3.82 6.95
CA LYS A 8 -12.62 2.85 6.88
C LYS A 8 -12.18 1.43 6.55
N ASP A 9 -11.00 1.26 5.95
CA ASP A 9 -10.58 -0.03 5.42
C ASP A 9 -9.21 -0.48 5.96
N LEU A 10 -8.17 0.36 5.85
CA LEU A 10 -6.82 -0.04 6.26
C LEU A 10 -6.70 -0.15 7.79
N LEU A 11 -6.96 0.94 8.52
CA LEU A 11 -6.72 1.01 9.96
C LEU A 11 -7.44 -0.09 10.77
N PRO A 12 -8.73 -0.40 10.51
CA PRO A 12 -9.43 -1.46 11.24
C PRO A 12 -8.85 -2.88 11.06
N LYS A 13 -7.99 -3.09 10.05
CA LYS A 13 -7.39 -4.39 9.73
C LYS A 13 -5.95 -4.51 10.22
N LEU A 14 -5.34 -3.43 10.72
CA LEU A 14 -3.97 -3.47 11.19
C LEU A 14 -3.86 -4.11 12.57
N PRO A 15 -2.82 -4.91 12.82
CA PRO A 15 -2.43 -5.28 14.18
C PRO A 15 -2.16 -4.04 15.03
N ALA A 16 -2.43 -4.13 16.34
CA ALA A 16 -2.12 -3.06 17.29
C ALA A 16 -0.65 -2.63 17.17
N HIS A 17 -0.39 -1.32 17.25
CA HIS A 17 0.95 -0.73 17.19
C HIS A 17 1.75 -1.00 15.91
N SER A 18 1.06 -1.27 14.79
CA SER A 18 1.70 -1.38 13.47
C SER A 18 2.46 -0.10 13.06
N VAL A 19 3.53 -0.29 12.28
CA VAL A 19 4.24 0.77 11.57
C VAL A 19 3.73 0.83 10.12
N ILE A 20 3.22 1.98 9.70
CA ILE A 20 2.77 2.23 8.35
C ILE A 20 3.88 2.95 7.58
N VAL A 21 4.46 2.26 6.60
CA VAL A 21 5.52 2.82 5.74
C VAL A 21 4.90 3.41 4.48
N MET A 22 5.12 4.69 4.21
CA MET A 22 4.58 5.42 3.05
C MET A 22 5.69 6.03 2.18
N ASP A 23 5.41 6.18 0.89
CA ASP A 23 6.26 7.00 0.02
C ASP A 23 6.04 8.51 0.28
N ASN A 24 6.76 9.37 -0.46
CA ASN A 24 6.70 10.82 -0.28
C ASN A 24 5.58 11.53 -1.07
N ALA A 25 4.54 10.82 -1.53
CA ALA A 25 3.42 11.48 -2.20
C ALA A 25 2.81 12.57 -1.30
N ARG A 26 2.54 13.76 -1.87
CA ARG A 26 2.14 14.95 -1.08
C ARG A 26 0.91 14.69 -0.19
N PHE A 27 -0.02 13.86 -0.65
CA PHE A 27 -1.24 13.55 0.10
C PHE A 27 -1.04 12.57 1.26
N HIS A 28 0.09 11.84 1.32
CA HIS A 28 0.47 11.02 2.49
C HIS A 28 0.92 11.87 3.68
N LYS A 29 1.18 13.17 3.47
CA LYS A 29 1.65 14.11 4.51
C LYS A 29 0.58 15.10 4.96
N ARG A 30 -0.70 14.81 4.68
CA ARG A 30 -1.80 15.65 5.20
C ARG A 30 -1.93 15.42 6.71
N SER A 31 -2.18 16.48 7.48
CA SER A 31 -2.24 16.38 8.94
C SER A 31 -3.36 15.45 9.42
N ASP A 32 -4.54 15.53 8.79
CA ASP A 32 -5.70 14.67 9.10
C ASP A 32 -5.39 13.17 8.98
N MET A 33 -4.58 12.79 7.99
CA MET A 33 -4.10 11.43 7.79
C MET A 33 -3.16 10.98 8.92
N ILE A 34 -2.24 11.86 9.31
CA ILE A 34 -1.23 11.56 10.33
C ILE A 34 -1.91 11.39 11.69
N GLU A 35 -2.75 12.36 12.05
CA GLU A 35 -3.54 12.36 13.29
C GLU A 35 -4.38 11.08 13.41
N ALA A 36 -5.12 10.69 12.35
CA ALA A 36 -5.97 9.51 12.38
C ALA A 36 -5.20 8.19 12.59
N ILE A 37 -3.93 8.11 12.15
CA ILE A 37 -3.08 6.94 12.33
C ILE A 37 -2.53 6.92 13.77
N GLU A 38 -2.02 8.06 14.25
CA GLU A 38 -1.44 8.19 15.59
C GLU A 38 -2.50 8.00 16.69
N GLU A 39 -3.72 8.51 16.51
CA GLU A 39 -4.85 8.33 17.44
C GLU A 39 -5.25 6.86 17.61
N GLN A 40 -5.00 6.01 16.60
CA GLN A 40 -5.20 4.55 16.70
C GLN A 40 -3.98 3.81 17.25
N GLY A 41 -2.95 4.53 17.68
CA GLY A 41 -1.75 3.98 18.33
C GLY A 41 -0.75 3.35 17.34
N HIS A 42 -0.82 3.71 16.06
CA HIS A 42 0.11 3.29 15.02
C HIS A 42 1.20 4.35 14.79
N THR A 43 2.31 3.94 14.18
CA THR A 43 3.42 4.84 13.81
C THR A 43 3.50 4.99 12.30
N ILE A 44 3.88 6.18 11.82
CA ILE A 44 4.10 6.44 10.39
C ILE A 44 5.59 6.61 10.14
N GLU A 45 6.10 5.94 9.12
CA GLU A 45 7.45 6.14 8.61
C GLU A 45 7.41 6.46 7.11
N TYR A 46 8.33 7.31 6.67
CA TYR A 46 8.44 7.67 5.25
C TYR A 46 9.71 7.10 4.64
N LEU A 47 9.58 6.51 3.46
CA LEU A 47 10.75 6.08 2.70
C LEU A 47 11.62 7.28 2.32
N PRO A 48 12.95 7.12 2.16
CA PRO A 48 13.79 8.16 1.58
C PRO A 48 13.34 8.53 0.16
N SER A 49 13.55 9.79 -0.22
CA SER A 49 13.21 10.28 -1.55
C SER A 49 13.89 9.44 -2.64
N TYR A 50 13.15 9.15 -3.70
CA TYR A 50 13.63 8.38 -4.87
C TYR A 50 14.21 6.99 -4.53
N SER A 51 13.73 6.35 -3.46
CA SER A 51 14.16 4.99 -3.06
C SER A 51 13.07 3.93 -3.27
N PRO A 52 12.64 3.66 -4.52
CA PRO A 52 11.62 2.65 -4.80
C PRO A 52 12.12 1.23 -4.52
N ASP A 53 13.43 1.02 -4.50
CA ASP A 53 14.09 -0.24 -4.13
C ASP A 53 13.81 -0.63 -2.67
N LEU A 54 13.56 0.35 -1.80
CA LEU A 54 13.17 0.13 -0.41
C LEU A 54 11.67 -0.11 -0.22
N ASN A 55 10.87 -0.09 -1.31
CA ASN A 55 9.44 -0.35 -1.27
C ASN A 55 9.11 -1.74 -1.83
N PRO A 56 8.88 -2.78 -1.00
CA PRO A 56 8.67 -4.15 -1.47
C PRO A 56 7.52 -4.31 -2.46
N ILE A 57 6.51 -3.44 -2.41
CA ILE A 57 5.36 -3.48 -3.34
C ILE A 57 5.76 -3.21 -4.79
N GLU A 58 6.87 -2.52 -5.05
CA GLU A 58 7.34 -2.24 -6.42
C GLU A 58 7.67 -3.53 -7.17
N ARG A 59 8.25 -4.51 -6.48
CA ARG A 59 8.52 -5.84 -7.05
C ARG A 59 7.21 -6.57 -7.39
N LYS A 60 6.20 -6.47 -6.52
CA LYS A 60 4.87 -7.04 -6.77
C LYS A 60 4.19 -6.36 -7.95
N TRP A 61 4.34 -5.04 -8.11
CA TRP A 61 3.83 -4.35 -9.31
C TRP A 61 4.56 -4.76 -10.58
N ALA A 62 5.87 -4.97 -10.53
CA ALA A 62 6.62 -5.48 -11.68
C ALA A 62 6.15 -6.88 -12.10
N GLU A 63 5.92 -7.77 -11.12
CA GLU A 63 5.35 -9.10 -11.31
C GLU A 63 3.94 -9.04 -11.93
N ALA A 64 3.02 -8.27 -11.34
CA ALA A 64 1.66 -8.07 -11.86
C ALA A 64 1.65 -7.60 -13.32
N LYS A 65 2.50 -6.60 -13.64
CA LYS A 65 2.65 -6.09 -15.01
C LYS A 65 3.22 -7.15 -15.96
N ALA A 66 4.14 -7.99 -15.51
CA ALA A 66 4.70 -9.07 -16.32
C ALA A 66 3.67 -10.17 -16.62
N ILE A 67 2.91 -10.59 -15.61
CA ILE A 67 1.81 -11.56 -15.73
C ILE A 67 0.77 -11.05 -16.72
N ARG A 68 0.31 -9.81 -16.56
CA ARG A 68 -0.69 -9.23 -17.46
C ARG A 68 -0.20 -9.17 -18.91
N ARG A 69 1.07 -8.84 -19.15
CA ARG A 69 1.66 -8.88 -20.51
C ARG A 69 1.75 -10.30 -21.07
N LYS A 70 1.99 -11.30 -20.22
CA LYS A 70 2.09 -12.70 -20.64
C LYS A 70 0.73 -13.28 -21.04
N TYR A 71 -0.32 -13.01 -20.24
CA TYR A 71 -1.64 -13.62 -20.43
C TYR A 71 -2.65 -12.71 -21.16
N HIS A 72 -2.33 -11.43 -21.35
CA HIS A 72 -3.23 -10.44 -21.97
C HIS A 72 -4.63 -10.39 -21.33
N CYS A 73 -4.68 -10.61 -20.02
CA CYS A 73 -5.92 -10.72 -19.26
C CYS A 73 -6.49 -9.35 -18.84
N SER A 74 -7.74 -9.36 -18.39
CA SER A 74 -8.37 -8.22 -17.74
C SER A 74 -7.70 -7.90 -16.39
N ILE A 75 -8.05 -6.77 -15.78
CA ILE A 75 -7.54 -6.42 -14.45
C ILE A 75 -8.17 -7.34 -13.41
N GLU A 76 -9.44 -7.67 -13.58
CA GLU A 76 -10.20 -8.58 -12.73
C GLU A 76 -9.56 -9.97 -12.75
N ASP A 77 -9.33 -10.55 -13.93
CA ASP A 77 -8.68 -11.86 -14.08
C ASP A 77 -7.25 -11.85 -13.52
N LEU A 78 -6.51 -10.75 -13.70
CA LEU A 78 -5.17 -10.61 -13.16
C LEU A 78 -5.16 -10.81 -11.64
N PHE A 79 -6.09 -10.19 -10.92
CA PHE A 79 -6.13 -10.23 -9.46
C PHE A 79 -6.88 -11.42 -8.87
N LEU A 80 -7.79 -12.04 -9.62
CA LEU A 80 -8.56 -13.21 -9.17
C LEU A 80 -7.84 -14.53 -9.49
N GLU A 81 -7.27 -14.64 -10.69
CA GLU A 81 -6.81 -15.93 -11.24
C GLU A 81 -5.28 -16.05 -11.30
N HIS A 82 -4.55 -14.92 -11.33
CA HIS A 82 -3.11 -14.94 -11.61
C HIS A 82 -2.22 -14.40 -10.50
N LEU A 83 -2.72 -13.49 -9.68
CA LEU A 83 -1.99 -12.95 -8.53
C LEU A 83 -2.49 -13.58 -7.23
N HIS A 84 -1.60 -14.34 -6.59
CA HIS A 84 -1.84 -14.83 -5.24
C HIS A 84 -1.14 -13.92 -4.23
N TYR A 85 -1.91 -13.26 -3.40
CA TYR A 85 -1.40 -12.45 -2.30
C TYR A 85 -0.99 -13.38 -1.14
N VAL A 86 0.24 -13.88 -1.19
CA VAL A 86 0.86 -14.53 -0.03
C VAL A 86 1.90 -13.57 0.53
N ASN A 87 1.65 -13.12 1.77
CA ASN A 87 2.49 -12.33 2.68
C ASN A 87 3.60 -11.50 2.02
N LEU A 88 3.33 -10.20 1.84
CA LEU A 88 4.38 -9.18 1.85
C LEU A 88 5.02 -9.11 3.24
#